data_AF-A0AAW7MG97-F1
#
_entry.id   AF-A0AAW7MG97-F1
#
_cell.length_a   1.000
_cell.length_b   1.000
_cell.length_c   1.000
_cell.angle_alpha   90.00
_cell.angle_beta   90.00
_cell.angle_gamma   90.00
#
_symmetry.space_group_name_H-M   'P 1'
#
loop_
_entity.id
_entity.type
_entity.pdbx_description
1 polymer ?
#
loop_
_entity_poly.entity_id
_entity_poly.type
_entity_poly.pdbx_seq_one_letter_code
_entity_poly.pdbx_strand_id
1 'polypeptide(L)'
;MNETIQKSLSKVPEVTLLFWVIKIAATTLGETGGDAVSMSMNLGYLVGTAIFAVIFAIAVTAQIRAKQFSPMLYWATIIATTTVGTTLADFADRSLGIGYAGGSSILLALLLGSLWIWYRTMGSVSVHTVNSPKAEVFYWVTIMFSQTLGTALGDWTADTAGLGYTGAAVVFGALLLILVAAYLWTRTSRTFLFWAAFILTRPLGAVVGDFLDKPVSAGGLA
;
A
#
# COMPACT_ATOMS: atom_id res chain seq x y z
N MET A 1 -27.11 16.45 4.26
CA MET A 1 -26.93 15.12 4.89
C MET A 1 -25.62 15.17 5.66
N ASN A 2 -25.64 15.07 6.99
CA ASN A 2 -24.51 15.44 7.86
C ASN A 2 -23.29 14.52 7.66
N GLU A 3 -22.08 15.11 7.59
CA GLU A 3 -20.80 14.39 7.51
C GLU A 3 -20.65 13.32 8.61
N THR A 4 -21.26 13.56 9.79
CA THR A 4 -21.28 12.64 10.93
C THR A 4 -21.99 11.32 10.62
N ILE A 5 -23.05 11.34 9.78
CA ILE A 5 -23.79 10.13 9.37
C ILE A 5 -23.01 9.36 8.30
N GLN A 6 -22.31 10.05 7.39
CA GLN A 6 -21.40 9.38 6.45
C GLN A 6 -20.22 8.72 7.18
N LYS A 7 -19.70 9.36 8.23
CA LYS A 7 -18.61 8.82 9.05
C LYS A 7 -19.01 7.56 9.83
N SER A 8 -20.26 7.43 10.28
CA SER A 8 -20.73 6.22 10.97
C SER A 8 -21.03 5.04 10.06
N LEU A 9 -21.15 5.27 8.74
CA LEU A 9 -21.45 4.25 7.74
C LEU A 9 -20.22 3.78 6.95
N SER A 10 -19.10 4.52 7.00
CA SER A 10 -17.86 4.10 6.33
C SER A 10 -17.20 2.93 7.07
N LYS A 11 -16.72 1.93 6.32
CA LYS A 11 -15.94 0.80 6.87
C LYS A 11 -14.43 1.04 6.81
N VAL A 12 -14.02 2.29 6.72
CA VAL A 12 -12.61 2.71 6.77
C VAL A 12 -12.36 3.41 8.11
N PRO A 13 -11.25 3.13 8.80
CA PRO A 13 -10.89 3.83 10.04
C PRO A 13 -10.82 5.34 9.84
N GLU A 14 -10.99 6.06 10.93
CA GLU A 14 -10.75 7.50 10.93
C GLU A 14 -9.28 7.81 10.62
N VAL A 15 -9.05 8.71 9.66
CA VAL A 15 -7.72 9.14 9.19
C VAL A 15 -7.10 10.09 10.21
N THR A 16 -6.70 9.55 11.36
CA THR A 16 -5.98 10.25 12.42
C THR A 16 -4.47 10.07 12.27
N LEU A 17 -3.66 10.69 13.13
CA LEU A 17 -2.22 10.40 13.21
C LEU A 17 -1.96 8.90 13.49
N LEU A 18 -2.75 8.29 14.37
CA LEU A 18 -2.62 6.87 14.72
C LEU A 18 -2.85 5.97 13.50
N PHE A 19 -3.78 6.32 12.62
CA PHE A 19 -3.98 5.61 11.35
C PHE A 19 -2.69 5.55 10.53
N TRP A 20 -1.99 6.68 10.38
CA TRP A 20 -0.75 6.73 9.61
C TRP A 20 0.38 5.93 10.26
N VAL A 21 0.51 6.00 11.59
CA VAL A 21 1.51 5.21 12.33
C VAL A 21 1.27 3.71 12.17
N ILE A 22 0.03 3.24 12.40
CA ILE A 22 -0.30 1.81 12.23
C ILE A 22 -0.10 1.40 10.77
N LYS A 23 -0.45 2.26 9.82
CA LYS A 23 -0.27 1.95 8.41
C LYS A 23 1.20 1.75 8.05
N ILE A 24 2.09 2.65 8.47
CA ILE A 24 3.54 2.51 8.21
C ILE A 24 4.04 1.19 8.80
N ALA A 25 3.69 0.89 10.05
CA ALA A 25 4.04 -0.37 10.68
C ALA A 25 3.50 -1.59 9.92
N ALA A 26 2.24 -1.54 9.45
CA ALA A 26 1.64 -2.61 8.65
C ALA A 26 2.32 -2.79 7.29
N THR A 27 2.71 -1.70 6.62
CA THR A 27 3.44 -1.77 5.34
C THR A 27 4.85 -2.33 5.50
N THR A 28 5.55 -1.95 6.58
CA THR A 28 6.87 -2.50 6.91
C THR A 28 6.77 -3.99 7.25
N LEU A 29 5.81 -4.38 8.08
CA LEU A 29 5.53 -5.79 8.37
C LEU A 29 5.17 -6.57 7.11
N GLY A 30 4.39 -5.96 6.22
CA GLY A 30 3.99 -6.55 4.94
C GLY A 30 5.18 -6.89 4.05
N GLU A 31 6.15 -5.98 3.96
CA GLU A 31 7.41 -6.18 3.23
C GLU A 31 8.20 -7.36 3.80
N THR A 32 8.60 -7.25 5.06
CA THR A 32 9.41 -8.26 5.76
C THR A 32 8.70 -9.62 5.77
N GLY A 33 7.38 -9.65 5.95
CA GLY A 33 6.61 -10.90 5.89
C GLY A 33 6.55 -11.52 4.50
N GLY A 34 6.54 -10.70 3.45
CA GLY A 34 6.54 -11.13 2.06
C GLY A 34 7.86 -11.80 1.71
N ASP A 35 8.96 -11.13 2.07
CA ASP A 35 10.32 -11.59 1.89
C ASP A 35 10.67 -12.80 2.73
N ALA A 36 10.19 -12.86 3.98
CA ALA A 36 10.38 -14.04 4.82
C ALA A 36 9.83 -15.30 4.15
N VAL A 37 8.63 -15.23 3.56
CA VAL A 37 8.00 -16.39 2.91
C VAL A 37 8.58 -16.65 1.52
N SER A 38 8.88 -15.61 0.73
CA SER A 38 9.36 -15.76 -0.64
C SER A 38 10.86 -16.08 -0.72
N MET A 39 11.68 -15.39 0.06
CA MET A 39 13.14 -15.47 0.06
C MET A 39 13.66 -16.35 1.20
N SER A 40 13.35 -16.02 2.46
CA SER A 40 13.98 -16.69 3.61
C SER A 40 13.53 -18.14 3.79
N MET A 41 12.27 -18.46 3.48
CA MET A 41 11.75 -19.83 3.42
C MET A 41 12.01 -20.51 2.06
N ASN A 42 12.61 -19.79 1.10
CA ASN A 42 12.97 -20.29 -0.23
C ASN A 42 11.78 -20.90 -1.02
N LEU A 43 10.57 -20.36 -0.85
CA LEU A 43 9.39 -20.79 -1.61
C LEU A 43 9.28 -20.10 -2.98
N GLY A 44 9.97 -18.97 -3.14
CA GLY A 44 9.93 -18.14 -4.36
C GLY A 44 8.69 -17.25 -4.45
N TYR A 45 8.79 -16.21 -5.27
CA TYR A 45 7.78 -15.16 -5.35
C TYR A 45 6.42 -15.63 -5.89
N LEU A 46 6.39 -16.60 -6.82
CA LEU A 46 5.13 -17.13 -7.37
C LEU A 46 4.31 -17.86 -6.31
N VAL A 47 4.95 -18.77 -5.56
CA VAL A 47 4.28 -19.54 -4.49
C VAL A 47 3.91 -18.62 -3.33
N GLY A 48 4.81 -17.73 -2.92
CA GLY A 48 4.53 -16.71 -1.91
C GLY A 48 3.31 -15.84 -2.29
N THR A 49 3.28 -15.35 -3.53
CA THR A 49 2.14 -14.58 -4.07
C THR A 49 0.86 -15.40 -4.04
N ALA A 50 0.87 -16.66 -4.43
CA ALA A 50 -0.32 -17.51 -4.40
C ALA A 50 -0.86 -17.68 -2.97
N ILE A 51 0.02 -17.95 -2.00
CA ILE A 51 -0.35 -18.10 -0.57
C ILE A 51 -1.00 -16.80 -0.06
N PHE A 52 -0.32 -15.67 -0.23
CA PHE A 52 -0.84 -14.41 0.27
C PHE A 52 -2.08 -13.95 -0.49
N ALA A 53 -2.20 -14.26 -1.79
CA ALA A 53 -3.39 -13.93 -2.58
C ALA A 53 -4.62 -14.65 -2.04
N VAL A 54 -4.49 -15.92 -1.62
CA VAL A 54 -5.57 -16.65 -0.95
C VAL A 54 -5.92 -16.01 0.39
N ILE A 55 -4.92 -15.66 1.21
CA ILE A 55 -5.15 -15.00 2.51
C ILE A 55 -5.85 -13.65 2.32
N PHE A 56 -5.38 -12.83 1.38
CA PHE A 56 -5.98 -11.55 1.04
C PHE A 56 -7.41 -11.73 0.51
N ALA A 57 -7.66 -12.69 -0.37
CA ALA A 57 -9.00 -12.96 -0.90
C ALA A 57 -10.00 -13.31 0.23
N ILE A 58 -9.56 -14.11 1.21
CA ILE A 58 -10.37 -14.43 2.39
C ILE A 58 -10.62 -13.17 3.24
N ALA A 59 -9.57 -12.42 3.56
CA ALA A 59 -9.65 -11.21 4.39
C ALA A 59 -10.54 -10.13 3.77
N VAL A 60 -10.35 -9.83 2.48
CA VAL A 60 -11.13 -8.81 1.77
C VAL A 60 -12.58 -9.23 1.60
N THR A 61 -12.86 -10.52 1.38
CA THR A 61 -14.22 -11.04 1.32
C THR A 61 -14.91 -10.90 2.67
N ALA A 62 -14.22 -11.24 3.76
CA ALA A 62 -14.73 -11.05 5.11
C ALA A 62 -15.01 -9.56 5.40
N GLN A 63 -14.10 -8.66 4.99
CA GLN A 63 -14.25 -7.22 5.16
C GLN A 63 -15.47 -6.66 4.41
N ILE A 64 -15.65 -7.03 3.14
CA ILE A 64 -16.79 -6.62 2.33
C ILE A 64 -18.11 -7.14 2.93
N ARG A 65 -18.12 -8.38 3.44
CA ARG A 65 -19.31 -9.00 4.06
C ARG A 65 -19.62 -8.49 5.46
N ALA A 66 -18.65 -7.91 6.17
CA ALA A 66 -18.87 -7.39 7.51
C ALA A 66 -19.95 -6.32 7.51
N LYS A 67 -20.93 -6.39 8.42
CA LYS A 67 -22.04 -5.42 8.48
C LYS A 67 -21.65 -4.09 9.14
N GLN A 68 -20.58 -4.10 9.91
CA GLN A 68 -20.08 -2.95 10.67
C GLN A 68 -18.56 -2.87 10.51
N PHE A 69 -18.00 -1.69 10.74
CA PHE A 69 -16.55 -1.50 10.75
C PHE A 69 -15.89 -2.34 11.85
N SER A 70 -14.91 -3.17 11.45
CA SER A 70 -14.04 -3.90 12.38
C SER A 70 -12.59 -3.44 12.17
N PRO A 71 -11.97 -2.77 13.16
CA PRO A 71 -10.58 -2.32 13.06
C PRO A 71 -9.61 -3.48 12.82
N MET A 72 -9.81 -4.61 13.51
CA MET A 72 -8.94 -5.78 13.36
C MET A 72 -9.00 -6.35 11.96
N LEU A 73 -10.20 -6.48 11.39
CA LEU A 73 -10.38 -7.03 10.06
C LEU A 73 -9.82 -6.10 8.98
N TYR A 74 -10.00 -4.79 9.14
CA TYR A 74 -9.41 -3.78 8.26
C TYR A 74 -7.88 -3.87 8.25
N TRP A 75 -7.24 -3.85 9.42
CA TRP A 75 -5.78 -3.90 9.51
C TRP A 75 -5.21 -5.25 9.08
N ALA A 76 -5.88 -6.37 9.39
CA ALA A 76 -5.49 -7.68 8.86
C ALA A 76 -5.56 -7.72 7.33
N THR A 77 -6.60 -7.13 6.74
CA THR A 77 -6.72 -7.01 5.28
C THR A 77 -5.62 -6.12 4.71
N ILE A 78 -5.26 -5.01 5.37
CA ILE A 78 -4.14 -4.14 4.99
C ILE A 78 -2.81 -4.91 5.02
N ILE A 79 -2.52 -5.67 6.07
CA ILE A 79 -1.31 -6.48 6.17
C ILE A 79 -1.29 -7.51 5.04
N ALA A 80 -2.38 -8.26 4.85
CA ALA A 80 -2.47 -9.27 3.80
C ALA A 80 -2.26 -8.68 2.39
N THR A 81 -2.86 -7.51 2.08
CA THR A 81 -2.63 -6.87 0.77
C THR A 81 -1.24 -6.28 0.62
N THR A 82 -0.60 -5.82 1.70
CA THR A 82 0.80 -5.35 1.62
C THR A 82 1.74 -6.52 1.32
N THR A 83 1.52 -7.67 1.95
CA THR A 83 2.35 -8.86 1.75
C THR A 83 2.17 -9.47 0.35
N VAL A 84 0.91 -9.57 -0.13
CA VAL A 84 0.63 -9.85 -1.55
C VAL A 84 1.33 -8.86 -2.46
N GLY A 85 1.26 -7.57 -2.10
CA GLY A 85 1.82 -6.48 -2.89
C GLY A 85 3.31 -6.65 -3.12
N THR A 86 4.07 -6.95 -2.06
CA THR A 86 5.50 -7.25 -2.12
C THR A 86 5.79 -8.40 -3.06
N THR A 87 5.26 -9.59 -2.76
CA THR A 87 5.65 -10.79 -3.50
C THR A 87 5.22 -10.71 -4.97
N LEU A 88 4.12 -10.01 -5.26
CA LEU A 88 3.67 -9.76 -6.63
C LEU A 88 4.56 -8.76 -7.37
N ALA A 89 5.03 -7.70 -6.70
CA ALA A 89 5.95 -6.74 -7.28
C ALA A 89 7.27 -7.43 -7.64
N ASP A 90 7.85 -8.16 -6.70
CA ASP A 90 9.09 -8.91 -6.94
C ASP A 90 8.93 -9.99 -8.01
N PHE A 91 7.79 -10.67 -8.03
CA PHE A 91 7.51 -11.63 -9.09
C PHE A 91 7.52 -10.96 -10.47
N ALA A 92 6.85 -9.82 -10.61
CA ALA A 92 6.79 -9.08 -11.86
C ALA A 92 8.16 -8.50 -12.27
N ASP A 93 8.85 -7.85 -11.34
CA ASP A 93 10.06 -7.10 -11.65
C ASP A 93 11.28 -8.01 -11.76
N ARG A 94 11.43 -8.97 -10.85
CA ARG A 94 12.61 -9.85 -10.75
C ARG A 94 12.42 -11.17 -11.49
N SER A 95 11.25 -11.83 -11.38
CA SER A 95 11.05 -13.17 -11.95
C SER A 95 10.57 -13.13 -13.42
N LEU A 96 9.63 -12.25 -13.74
CA LEU A 96 9.17 -12.06 -15.12
C LEU A 96 10.12 -11.16 -15.94
N GLY A 97 11.05 -10.47 -15.28
CA GLY A 97 12.06 -9.64 -15.94
C GLY A 97 11.51 -8.34 -16.51
N ILE A 98 10.37 -7.85 -16.02
CA ILE A 98 9.81 -6.55 -16.44
C ILE A 98 10.72 -5.40 -15.96
N GLY A 99 11.41 -5.59 -14.84
CA GLY A 99 12.27 -4.62 -14.19
C GLY A 99 11.49 -3.48 -13.52
N TYR A 100 12.06 -2.93 -12.44
CA TYR A 100 11.33 -2.01 -11.57
C TYR A 100 10.75 -0.76 -12.25
N ALA A 101 11.45 -0.20 -13.24
CA ALA A 101 10.92 0.95 -13.99
C ALA A 101 9.67 0.56 -14.82
N GLY A 102 9.68 -0.62 -15.43
CA GLY A 102 8.55 -1.17 -16.19
C GLY A 102 7.38 -1.53 -15.28
N GLY A 103 7.64 -2.29 -14.21
CA GLY A 103 6.62 -2.67 -13.24
C GLY A 103 5.98 -1.47 -12.56
N SER A 104 6.80 -0.53 -12.08
CA SER A 104 6.30 0.73 -11.48
C SER A 104 5.43 1.52 -12.46
N SER A 105 5.81 1.61 -13.73
CA SER A 105 5.02 2.33 -14.74
C SER A 105 3.67 1.67 -15.02
N ILE A 106 3.65 0.34 -15.15
CA ILE A 106 2.40 -0.43 -15.34
C ILE A 106 1.51 -0.29 -14.12
N LEU A 107 2.06 -0.46 -12.91
CA LEU A 107 1.31 -0.38 -11.66
C LEU A 107 0.78 1.03 -11.39
N LEU A 108 1.52 2.07 -11.76
CA LEU A 108 1.04 3.45 -11.72
C LEU A 108 -0.14 3.64 -12.68
N ALA A 109 -0.05 3.13 -13.90
CA ALA A 109 -1.16 3.21 -14.86
C ALA A 109 -2.41 2.48 -14.36
N LEU A 110 -2.24 1.28 -13.78
CA LEU A 110 -3.34 0.51 -13.17
C LEU A 110 -3.96 1.23 -11.96
N LEU A 111 -3.12 1.81 -11.10
CA LEU A 111 -3.56 2.59 -9.95
C LEU A 111 -4.39 3.81 -10.38
N LEU A 112 -3.87 4.62 -11.30
CA LEU A 112 -4.57 5.80 -11.83
C LEU A 112 -5.85 5.40 -12.57
N GLY A 113 -5.80 4.31 -13.34
CA GLY A 113 -6.96 3.73 -13.99
C GLY A 113 -8.03 3.30 -12.99
N SER A 114 -7.65 2.64 -11.90
CA SER A 114 -8.59 2.20 -10.86
C SER A 114 -9.28 3.38 -10.15
N LEU A 115 -8.53 4.44 -9.82
CA LEU A 115 -9.07 5.68 -9.26
C LEU A 115 -10.01 6.38 -10.25
N TRP A 116 -9.63 6.44 -11.54
CA TRP A 116 -10.45 7.05 -12.57
C TRP A 116 -11.77 6.29 -12.78
N ILE A 117 -11.72 4.97 -12.93
CA ILE A 117 -12.92 4.12 -13.09
C ILE A 117 -13.80 4.25 -11.84
N TRP A 118 -13.22 4.23 -10.64
CA TRP A 118 -13.95 4.43 -9.40
C TRP A 118 -14.65 5.79 -9.39
N TYR A 119 -13.95 6.88 -9.69
CA TYR A 119 -14.54 8.22 -9.75
C TYR A 119 -15.68 8.28 -10.77
N ARG A 120 -15.50 7.72 -11.97
CA ARG A 120 -16.52 7.69 -13.03
C ARG A 120 -17.75 6.87 -12.62
N THR A 121 -17.57 5.83 -11.82
CA THR A 121 -18.64 4.90 -11.42
C THR A 121 -19.40 5.35 -10.18
N MET A 122 -18.70 5.93 -9.20
CA MET A 122 -19.26 6.27 -7.88
C MET A 122 -19.34 7.79 -7.64
N GLY A 123 -18.80 8.62 -8.53
CA GLY A 123 -18.79 10.07 -8.42
C GLY A 123 -17.77 10.63 -7.41
N SER A 124 -17.08 9.77 -6.66
CA SER A 124 -16.08 10.15 -5.67
C SER A 124 -15.13 8.99 -5.38
N VAL A 125 -13.87 9.32 -5.10
CA VAL A 125 -12.83 8.40 -4.59
C VAL A 125 -12.50 8.69 -3.12
N SER A 126 -13.37 9.43 -2.43
CA SER A 126 -13.19 9.73 -1.01
C SER A 126 -13.42 8.48 -0.17
N VAL A 127 -12.49 8.21 0.76
CA VAL A 127 -12.61 7.10 1.71
C VAL A 127 -13.81 7.21 2.64
N HIS A 128 -14.33 8.42 2.84
CA HIS A 128 -15.56 8.64 3.62
C HIS A 128 -16.82 8.17 2.91
N THR A 129 -16.74 7.88 1.60
CA THR A 129 -17.86 7.37 0.79
C THR A 129 -17.82 5.85 0.58
N VAL A 130 -16.87 5.15 1.22
CA VAL A 130 -16.73 3.69 1.15
C VAL A 130 -17.71 3.03 2.12
N ASN A 131 -18.97 2.90 1.68
CA ASN A 131 -20.08 2.39 2.50
C ASN A 131 -20.94 1.33 1.79
N SER A 132 -20.54 0.88 0.60
CA SER A 132 -21.22 -0.16 -0.15
C SER A 132 -20.22 -1.20 -0.66
N PRO A 133 -20.63 -2.47 -0.87
CA PRO A 133 -19.75 -3.51 -1.39
C PRO A 133 -19.04 -3.09 -2.69
N LYS A 134 -19.74 -2.36 -3.55
CA LYS A 134 -19.18 -1.85 -4.81
C LYS A 134 -18.06 -0.83 -4.59
N ALA A 135 -18.26 0.12 -3.65
CA ALA A 135 -17.21 1.08 -3.27
C ALA A 135 -16.02 0.39 -2.61
N GLU A 136 -16.28 -0.62 -1.77
CA GLU A 136 -15.22 -1.40 -1.11
C GLU A 136 -14.37 -2.17 -2.12
N VAL A 137 -14.95 -2.76 -3.17
CA VAL A 137 -14.18 -3.41 -4.24
C VAL A 137 -13.22 -2.42 -4.90
N PHE A 138 -13.69 -1.24 -5.28
CA PHE A 138 -12.80 -0.21 -5.86
C PHE A 138 -11.70 0.21 -4.89
N TYR A 139 -12.06 0.40 -3.62
CA TYR A 139 -11.12 0.76 -2.58
C TYR A 139 -10.01 -0.27 -2.42
N TRP A 140 -10.35 -1.56 -2.31
CA TRP A 140 -9.38 -2.63 -2.12
C TRP A 140 -8.54 -2.91 -3.36
N VAL A 141 -9.11 -2.80 -4.57
CA VAL A 141 -8.35 -2.89 -5.83
C VAL A 141 -7.33 -1.74 -5.93
N THR A 142 -7.77 -0.51 -5.63
CA THR A 142 -6.89 0.66 -5.63
C THR A 142 -5.76 0.48 -4.62
N ILE A 143 -6.08 -0.02 -3.42
CA ILE A 143 -5.07 -0.33 -2.41
C ILE A 143 -4.10 -1.38 -2.92
N MET A 144 -4.57 -2.49 -3.50
CA MET A 144 -3.70 -3.55 -4.00
C MET A 144 -2.69 -3.01 -5.02
N PHE A 145 -3.13 -2.23 -6.01
CA PHE A 145 -2.20 -1.60 -6.96
C PHE A 145 -1.25 -0.61 -6.29
N SER A 146 -1.75 0.17 -5.31
CA SER A 146 -0.90 1.06 -4.52
C SER A 146 0.15 0.30 -3.71
N GLN A 147 -0.18 -0.88 -3.18
CA GLN A 147 0.76 -1.67 -2.38
C GLN A 147 1.87 -2.26 -3.25
N THR A 148 1.49 -2.87 -4.38
CA THR A 148 2.44 -3.44 -5.33
C THR A 148 3.31 -2.35 -5.96
N LEU A 149 2.72 -1.21 -6.35
CA LEU A 149 3.48 -0.07 -6.85
C LEU A 149 4.51 0.41 -5.84
N GLY A 150 4.12 0.50 -4.56
CA GLY A 150 5.02 1.03 -3.56
C GLY A 150 6.22 0.13 -3.26
N THR A 151 6.09 -1.20 -3.30
CA THR A 151 7.27 -2.09 -3.25
C THR A 151 8.17 -1.86 -4.46
N ALA A 152 7.62 -1.98 -5.68
CA ALA A 152 8.38 -1.79 -6.91
C ALA A 152 9.12 -0.44 -6.94
N LEU A 153 8.46 0.64 -6.50
CA LEU A 153 9.04 1.98 -6.47
C LEU A 153 10.07 2.15 -5.33
N GLY A 154 9.84 1.51 -4.18
CA GLY A 154 10.78 1.51 -3.06
C GLY A 154 12.10 0.85 -3.46
N ASP A 155 12.02 -0.37 -3.96
CA ASP A 155 13.14 -1.16 -4.46
C ASP A 155 13.83 -0.47 -5.63
N TRP A 156 13.06 0.12 -6.55
CA TRP A 156 13.63 0.89 -7.65
C TRP A 156 14.53 2.00 -7.12
N THR A 157 14.04 2.73 -6.13
CA THR A 157 14.70 3.91 -5.55
C THR A 157 15.94 3.50 -4.76
N ALA A 158 15.86 2.42 -3.99
CA ALA A 158 16.97 1.91 -3.20
C ALA A 158 18.05 1.25 -4.09
N ASP A 159 17.65 0.36 -4.98
CA ASP A 159 18.57 -0.50 -5.73
C ASP A 159 19.04 0.15 -7.04
N THR A 160 18.15 0.23 -8.04
CA THR A 160 18.58 0.59 -9.41
C THR A 160 18.85 2.08 -9.56
N ALA A 161 18.13 2.93 -8.83
CA ALA A 161 18.45 4.36 -8.74
C ALA A 161 19.65 4.64 -7.83
N GLY A 162 20.12 3.65 -7.07
CA GLY A 162 21.36 3.69 -6.31
C GLY A 162 21.35 4.59 -5.07
N LEU A 163 20.18 4.90 -4.52
CA LEU A 163 20.10 5.72 -3.30
C LEU A 163 20.30 4.91 -2.01
N GLY A 164 20.23 3.58 -2.09
CA GLY A 164 20.20 2.68 -0.94
C GLY A 164 18.96 2.87 -0.07
N TYR A 165 18.79 2.01 0.93
CA TYR A 165 17.58 2.07 1.77
C TYR A 165 17.48 3.37 2.58
N THR A 166 18.58 3.87 3.12
CA THR A 166 18.57 5.12 3.90
C THR A 166 18.27 6.35 3.03
N GLY A 167 18.86 6.44 1.83
CA GLY A 167 18.59 7.52 0.89
C GLY A 167 17.14 7.51 0.39
N ALA A 168 16.63 6.32 0.04
CA ALA A 168 15.24 6.15 -0.34
C ALA A 168 14.27 6.53 0.79
N ALA A 169 14.56 6.14 2.04
CA ALA A 169 13.74 6.50 3.21
C ALA A 169 13.68 8.02 3.43
N VAL A 170 14.81 8.72 3.26
CA VAL A 170 14.86 10.20 3.33
C VAL A 170 14.00 10.83 2.24
N VAL A 171 14.07 10.33 0.99
CA VAL A 171 13.26 10.85 -0.12
C VAL A 171 11.76 10.70 0.15
N PHE A 172 11.29 9.48 0.49
CA PHE A 172 9.87 9.26 0.74
C PHE A 172 9.39 9.98 2.01
N GLY A 173 10.22 10.05 3.06
CA GLY A 173 9.94 10.84 4.25
C GLY A 173 9.78 12.34 3.94
N ALA A 174 10.68 12.91 3.14
CA ALA A 174 10.59 14.30 2.71
C ALA A 174 9.33 14.59 1.88
N LEU A 175 8.97 13.69 0.95
CA LEU A 175 7.73 13.81 0.18
C LEU A 175 6.49 13.77 1.07
N LEU A 176 6.45 12.91 2.09
CA LEU A 176 5.36 12.89 3.06
C LEU A 176 5.30 14.17 3.90
N LEU A 177 6.45 14.73 4.31
CA LEU A 177 6.48 16.03 5.00
C LEU A 177 5.95 17.16 4.13
N ILE A 178 6.24 17.14 2.82
CA ILE A 178 5.66 18.10 1.86
C ILE A 178 4.14 17.96 1.82
N LEU A 179 3.60 16.73 1.85
CA LEU A 179 2.15 16.53 1.91
C LEU A 179 1.53 17.00 3.23
N VAL A 180 2.23 16.85 4.35
CA VAL A 180 1.82 17.42 5.65
C VAL A 180 1.81 18.95 5.59
N ALA A 181 2.86 19.57 5.04
CA ALA A 181 2.92 21.01 4.82
C ALA A 181 1.76 21.50 3.93
N ALA A 182 1.48 20.81 2.83
CA ALA A 182 0.33 21.09 1.98
C ALA A 182 -1.00 20.93 2.75
N TYR A 183 -1.13 19.91 3.59
CA TYR A 183 -2.30 19.72 4.43
C TYR A 183 -2.53 20.90 5.40
N LEU A 184 -1.48 21.41 6.02
CA LEU A 184 -1.58 22.47 7.03
C LEU A 184 -1.73 23.87 6.44
N TRP A 185 -1.09 24.14 5.29
CA TRP A 185 -0.95 25.51 4.78
C TRP A 185 -1.71 25.81 3.50
N THR A 186 -2.27 24.80 2.83
CA THR A 186 -3.02 25.01 1.57
C THR A 186 -4.46 24.54 1.65
N ARG A 187 -5.24 24.89 0.62
CA ARG A 187 -6.62 24.41 0.40
C ARG A 187 -6.68 23.24 -0.58
N THR A 188 -5.58 22.50 -0.73
CA THR A 188 -5.53 21.32 -1.61
C THR A 188 -6.58 20.29 -1.18
N SER A 189 -7.17 19.59 -2.17
CA SER A 189 -8.18 18.56 -1.92
C SER A 189 -7.71 17.53 -0.90
N ARG A 190 -8.51 17.33 0.16
CA ARG A 190 -8.21 16.35 1.23
C ARG A 190 -8.18 14.92 0.71
N THR A 191 -9.04 14.61 -0.27
CA THR A 191 -9.05 13.31 -0.95
C THR A 191 -7.77 13.08 -1.74
N PHE A 192 -7.26 14.11 -2.44
CA PHE A 192 -6.00 14.01 -3.16
C PHE A 192 -4.82 13.80 -2.19
N LEU A 193 -4.73 14.62 -1.13
CA LEU A 193 -3.69 14.49 -0.12
C LEU A 193 -3.71 13.13 0.57
N PHE A 194 -4.91 12.59 0.84
CA PHE A 194 -5.08 11.24 1.37
C PHE A 194 -4.46 10.20 0.43
N TRP A 195 -4.84 10.18 -0.84
CA TRP A 195 -4.32 9.17 -1.78
C TRP A 195 -2.82 9.35 -2.02
N ALA A 196 -2.33 10.57 -2.18
CA ALA A 196 -0.91 10.83 -2.33
C ALA A 196 -0.09 10.33 -1.13
N ALA A 197 -0.53 10.63 0.10
CA ALA A 197 0.13 10.14 1.31
C ALA A 197 -0.02 8.62 1.44
N PHE A 198 -1.20 8.08 1.12
CA PHE A 198 -1.44 6.65 1.14
C PHE A 198 -0.49 5.91 0.20
N ILE A 199 -0.33 6.39 -1.03
CA ILE A 199 0.56 5.80 -2.02
C ILE A 199 2.02 5.91 -1.55
N LEU A 200 2.46 7.07 -1.06
CA LEU A 200 3.86 7.32 -0.66
C LEU A 200 4.29 6.64 0.64
N THR A 201 3.36 6.37 1.57
CA THR A 201 3.69 5.59 2.77
C THR A 201 4.09 4.14 2.46
N ARG A 202 3.66 3.57 1.32
CA ARG A 202 4.05 2.21 0.96
C ARG A 202 5.52 2.05 0.58
N PRO A 203 6.09 2.81 -0.36
CA PRO A 203 7.52 2.71 -0.67
C PRO A 203 8.38 3.06 0.53
N LEU A 204 7.95 4.00 1.39
CA LEU A 204 8.63 4.21 2.68
C LEU A 204 8.62 2.94 3.54
N GLY A 205 7.46 2.30 3.69
CA GLY A 205 7.32 1.06 4.46
C GLY A 205 8.17 -0.08 3.90
N ALA A 206 8.23 -0.21 2.57
CA ALA A 206 9.05 -1.20 1.87
C ALA A 206 10.54 -1.01 2.18
N VAL A 207 11.04 0.19 1.91
CA VAL A 207 12.43 0.56 2.12
C VAL A 207 12.85 0.41 3.59
N VAL A 208 11.98 0.76 4.54
CA VAL A 208 12.25 0.55 5.96
C VAL A 208 12.23 -0.92 6.33
N GLY A 209 11.33 -1.71 5.74
CA GLY A 209 11.27 -3.16 5.94
C GLY A 209 12.55 -3.85 5.46
N ASP A 210 12.98 -3.53 4.25
CA ASP A 210 14.23 -4.02 3.69
C ASP A 210 15.45 -3.59 4.50
N PHE A 211 15.48 -2.33 4.94
CA PHE A 211 16.57 -1.85 5.79
C PHE A 211 16.70 -2.69 7.08
N LEU A 212 15.58 -3.13 7.64
CA LEU A 212 15.57 -3.95 8.86
C LEU A 212 15.86 -5.43 8.60
N ASP A 213 15.45 -5.97 7.45
CA ASP A 213 15.49 -7.41 7.14
C ASP A 213 16.73 -7.85 6.34
N LYS A 214 17.25 -6.99 5.46
CA LYS A 214 18.34 -7.36 4.55
C LYS A 214 19.71 -7.37 5.27
N PRO A 215 20.67 -8.19 4.78
CA PRO A 215 22.02 -8.23 5.34
C PRO A 215 22.77 -6.89 5.24
N VAL A 216 23.71 -6.66 6.15
CA VAL A 216 24.60 -5.47 6.11
C VAL A 216 25.35 -5.33 4.79
N SER A 217 25.72 -6.43 4.14
CA SER A 217 26.38 -6.42 2.83
C SER A 217 25.50 -5.88 1.70
N ALA A 218 24.19 -5.89 1.86
CA ALA A 218 23.20 -5.31 0.94
C ALA A 218 22.71 -3.92 1.40
N GLY A 219 23.27 -3.38 2.49
CA GLY A 219 22.87 -2.08 3.05
C GLY A 219 21.77 -2.10 4.11
N GLY A 220 21.34 -3.29 4.55
CA GLY A 220 20.39 -3.47 5.67
C GLY A 220 21.09 -3.64 7.04
N LEU A 221 20.35 -4.13 8.04
CA LEU A 221 20.80 -4.24 9.43
C LEU A 221 20.91 -5.68 9.98
N ALA A 222 20.47 -6.69 9.23
CA ALA A 222 20.44 -8.09 9.68
C ALA A 222 21.79 -8.82 9.52
#